data_AF-A0A2R4WX14-F1
#
_entry.id   AF-A0A2R4WX14-F1
#
_cell.length_a   1.000
_cell.length_b   1.000
_cell.length_c   1.000
_cell.angle_alpha   90.00
_cell.angle_beta   90.00
_cell.angle_gamma   90.00
#
_symmetry.space_group_name_H-M   'P 1'
#
loop_
_entity.id
_entity.type
_entity.pdbx_description
1 polymer ?
#
loop_
_entity_poly.entity_id
_entity_poly.type
_entity_poly.pdbx_seq_one_letter_code
_entity_poly.pdbx_strand_id
1 'polypeptide(L)'
;MAALLKPLDPPPPAPAPAPAVPSATAPALDADTAKLRQINLFVTAEDHERLRRYSFDAKLSLQKIIHEAVSEYLQRKGHAALQPATAQRPSGRR
;
A
#
# COMPACT_ATOMS: atom_id res chain seq x y z
N MET A 1 -39.93 58.76 -11.81
CA MET A 1 -39.67 57.45 -12.45
C MET A 1 -38.66 57.67 -13.56
N ALA A 2 -37.42 57.22 -13.38
CA ALA A 2 -36.40 56.91 -14.41
C ALA A 2 -35.06 56.58 -13.72
N ALA A 3 -34.22 55.83 -14.45
CA ALA A 3 -32.85 55.38 -14.16
C ALA A 3 -32.77 54.06 -13.34
N LEU A 4 -31.95 53.06 -13.66
CA LEU A 4 -30.93 52.92 -14.70
C LEU A 4 -30.53 51.43 -14.73
N LEU A 5 -30.35 50.87 -15.93
CA LEU A 5 -29.79 49.54 -16.16
C LEU A 5 -28.48 49.32 -15.37
N LYS A 6 -28.36 48.16 -14.73
CA LYS A 6 -27.04 47.60 -14.35
C LYS A 6 -27.04 46.10 -14.66
N PRO A 7 -26.37 45.66 -15.74
CA PRO A 7 -26.15 44.24 -16.00
C PRO A 7 -25.20 43.69 -14.93
N LEU A 8 -25.58 42.56 -14.33
CA LEU A 8 -24.71 41.78 -13.46
C LEU A 8 -23.54 41.23 -14.29
N ASP A 9 -22.36 41.51 -13.77
CA ASP A 9 -21.02 41.17 -14.22
C ASP A 9 -20.90 39.73 -14.78
N PRO A 10 -20.18 39.52 -15.91
CA PRO A 10 -19.89 38.18 -16.41
C PRO A 10 -18.95 37.42 -15.45
N PRO A 11 -19.09 36.08 -15.30
CA PRO A 11 -18.24 35.29 -14.42
C PRO A 11 -16.76 35.35 -14.86
N PRO A 12 -15.80 35.32 -13.92
CA PRO A 12 -14.38 35.37 -14.23
C PRO A 12 -13.96 34.16 -15.09
N PRO A 13 -12.97 34.31 -15.99
CA PRO A 13 -12.54 33.24 -16.88
C PRO A 13 -11.96 32.06 -16.10
N ALA A 14 -12.34 30.85 -16.52
CA ALA A 14 -11.83 29.60 -15.97
C ALA A 14 -10.30 29.53 -16.06
N PRO A 15 -9.60 29.02 -15.03
CA PRO A 15 -8.14 28.85 -15.09
C PRO A 15 -7.77 27.89 -16.23
N ALA A 16 -6.84 28.33 -17.08
CA ALA A 16 -6.30 27.52 -18.17
C ALA A 16 -5.66 26.23 -17.63
N PRO A 17 -5.75 25.10 -18.37
CA PRO A 17 -5.12 23.86 -17.95
C PRO A 17 -3.60 24.06 -17.86
N ALA A 18 -3.06 23.89 -16.66
CA ALA A 18 -1.62 23.89 -16.42
C ALA A 18 -0.97 22.76 -17.25
N PRO A 19 0.24 22.98 -17.80
CA PRO A 19 0.94 21.98 -18.59
C PRO A 19 1.13 20.70 -17.77
N ALA A 20 0.80 19.56 -18.37
CA ALA A 20 1.02 18.24 -17.80
C ALA A 20 2.51 18.09 -17.47
N VAL A 21 2.83 18.09 -16.19
CA VAL A 21 4.15 17.67 -15.72
C VAL A 21 4.31 16.20 -16.15
N PRO A 22 5.35 15.83 -16.91
CA PRO A 22 5.61 14.43 -17.18
C PRO A 22 5.80 13.75 -15.83
N SER A 23 4.96 12.74 -15.58
CA SER A 23 5.00 11.92 -14.37
C SER A 23 6.44 11.53 -14.08
N ALA A 24 6.94 12.00 -12.95
CA ALA A 24 8.22 11.58 -12.43
C ALA A 24 8.24 10.05 -12.40
N THR A 25 9.15 9.50 -13.21
CA THR A 25 9.51 8.09 -13.30
C THR A 25 9.41 7.43 -11.93
N ALA A 26 8.52 6.45 -11.80
CA ALA A 26 8.47 5.61 -10.62
C ALA A 26 9.88 5.08 -10.34
N PRO A 27 10.41 5.16 -9.10
CA PRO A 27 11.72 4.61 -8.82
C PRO A 27 11.69 3.12 -9.14
N ALA A 28 12.70 2.69 -9.90
CA ALA A 28 12.87 1.31 -10.32
C ALA A 28 12.74 0.41 -9.10
N LEU A 29 11.81 -0.56 -9.16
CA LEU A 29 11.78 -1.66 -8.20
C LEU A 29 13.18 -2.27 -8.18
N ASP A 30 13.81 -2.29 -7.01
CA ASP A 30 15.00 -3.08 -6.75
C ASP A 30 14.82 -4.47 -7.36
N ALA A 31 15.74 -4.87 -8.24
CA ALA A 31 15.65 -6.07 -9.06
C ALA A 31 15.50 -7.38 -8.22
N ASP A 32 15.78 -7.32 -6.92
CA ASP A 32 15.58 -8.44 -5.98
C ASP A 32 14.09 -8.67 -5.64
N THR A 33 13.29 -7.61 -5.68
CA THR A 33 11.83 -7.66 -5.50
C THR A 33 11.13 -8.40 -6.64
N ALA A 34 11.80 -8.56 -7.80
CA ALA A 34 11.23 -9.13 -9.02
C ALA A 34 10.85 -10.62 -8.90
N LYS A 35 11.30 -11.33 -7.85
CA LYS A 35 10.96 -12.75 -7.60
C LYS A 35 9.89 -12.95 -6.53
N LEU A 36 9.40 -11.89 -5.90
CA LEU A 36 8.36 -12.02 -4.88
C LEU A 36 7.00 -12.35 -5.51
N ARG A 37 6.37 -13.41 -5.03
CA ARG A 37 4.99 -13.77 -5.39
C ARG A 37 4.07 -13.48 -4.21
N GLN A 38 2.95 -12.82 -4.49
CA GLN A 38 1.92 -12.56 -3.48
C GLN A 38 1.15 -13.86 -3.19
N ILE A 39 0.92 -14.12 -1.91
CA ILE A 39 0.05 -15.18 -1.41
C ILE A 39 -1.09 -14.51 -0.65
N ASN A 40 -2.33 -14.84 -1.02
CA ASN A 40 -3.52 -14.38 -0.31
C ASN A 40 -4.00 -15.50 0.62
N LEU A 41 -4.33 -15.13 1.86
CA LEU A 41 -4.82 -16.06 2.87
C LEU A 41 -6.21 -15.60 3.31
N PHE A 42 -7.16 -16.52 3.37
CA PHE A 42 -8.47 -16.29 3.97
C PHE A 42 -8.42 -16.74 5.43
N VAL A 43 -8.75 -15.82 6.33
CA VAL A 43 -8.85 -16.06 7.77
C VAL A 43 -10.20 -15.52 8.25
N THR A 44 -10.68 -16.04 9.39
CA THR A 44 -11.86 -15.46 10.02
C THR A 44 -11.56 -14.04 10.50
N ALA A 45 -12.59 -13.21 10.68
CA ALA A 45 -12.43 -11.85 11.20
C ALA A 45 -11.79 -11.88 12.61
N GLU A 46 -12.17 -12.84 13.44
CA GLU A 46 -11.64 -13.01 14.79
C GLU A 46 -10.14 -13.38 14.77
N ASP A 47 -9.74 -14.32 13.91
CA ASP A 47 -8.33 -14.70 13.79
C ASP A 47 -7.49 -13.56 13.23
N HIS A 48 -8.04 -12.77 12.30
CA HIS A 48 -7.37 -11.59 11.79
C HIS A 48 -7.10 -10.57 12.92
N GLU A 49 -8.06 -10.33 13.81
CA GLU A 49 -7.84 -9.47 14.97
C GLU A 49 -6.79 -10.03 15.93
N ARG A 50 -6.84 -11.34 16.21
CA ARG A 50 -5.86 -12.02 17.07
C ARG A 50 -4.44 -11.89 16.50
N LEU A 51 -4.27 -12.14 15.21
CA LEU A 51 -2.99 -11.97 14.50
C LEU A 51 -2.50 -10.53 14.56
N ARG A 52 -3.40 -9.56 14.39
CA ARG A 52 -3.06 -8.13 14.49
C ARG A 52 -2.57 -7.75 15.88
N ARG A 53 -3.26 -8.19 16.93
CA ARG A 53 -2.85 -7.96 18.33
C ARG A 53 -1.48 -8.59 18.60
N TYR A 54 -1.31 -9.85 18.21
CA TYR A 54 -0.02 -10.55 18.33
C TYR A 54 1.11 -9.83 17.58
N SER A 55 0.85 -9.31 16.38
CA SER A 55 1.85 -8.55 15.61
C SER A 55 2.29 -7.26 16.31
N PHE A 56 1.36 -6.60 16.99
CA PHE A 56 1.64 -5.41 17.76
C PHE A 56 2.50 -5.74 18.99
N ASP A 57 2.13 -6.77 19.73
CA ASP A 57 2.85 -7.21 20.94
C ASP A 57 4.27 -7.70 20.61
N ALA A 58 4.43 -8.46 19.52
CA ALA A 58 5.72 -8.96 19.05
C ALA A 58 6.58 -7.88 18.36
N LYS A 59 6.03 -6.69 18.06
CA LYS A 59 6.66 -5.64 17.25
C LYS A 59 7.17 -6.14 15.88
N LEU A 60 6.47 -7.10 15.30
CA LEU A 60 6.79 -7.71 14.01
C LEU A 60 5.70 -7.42 12.98
N SER A 61 6.07 -7.40 11.71
CA SER A 61 5.06 -7.33 10.64
C SER A 61 4.29 -8.66 10.55
N LEU A 62 3.00 -8.58 10.21
CA LEU A 62 2.19 -9.79 9.93
C LEU A 62 2.85 -10.70 8.90
N GLN A 63 3.50 -10.12 7.89
CA GLN A 63 4.24 -10.87 6.87
C GLN A 63 5.37 -11.70 7.47
N LYS A 64 6.13 -11.11 8.41
CA LYS A 64 7.25 -11.79 9.08
C LYS A 64 6.75 -12.93 9.97
N ILE A 65 5.65 -12.71 10.69
CA ILE A 65 5.02 -13.72 11.56
C ILE A 65 4.52 -14.90 10.72
N ILE A 66 3.83 -14.64 9.61
CA ILE A 66 3.34 -15.68 8.70
C ILE A 66 4.54 -16.43 8.07
N HIS A 67 5.59 -15.71 7.68
CA HIS A 67 6.80 -16.34 7.13
C HIS A 67 7.46 -17.31 8.10
N GLU A 68 7.59 -16.94 9.37
CA GLU A 68 8.14 -17.80 10.41
C GLU A 68 7.23 -18.99 10.71
N ALA A 69 5.92 -18.77 10.87
CA ALA A 69 4.97 -19.84 11.12
C ALA A 69 4.96 -20.89 9.99
N VAL A 70 5.01 -20.45 8.72
CA VAL A 70 5.07 -21.37 7.58
C VAL A 70 6.44 -22.05 7.50
N SER A 71 7.54 -21.34 7.81
CA SER A 71 8.88 -21.93 7.83
C SER A 71 8.99 -23.04 8.88
N GLU A 72 8.50 -22.80 10.09
CA GLU A 72 8.44 -23.82 11.13
C GLU A 72 7.57 -25.01 10.71
N TYR A 73 6.41 -24.77 10.11
CA TYR A 73 5.54 -25.82 9.61
C TYR A 73 6.25 -26.70 8.56
N LEU A 74 6.95 -26.08 7.61
CA LEU A 74 7.73 -26.77 6.58
C LEU A 74 8.87 -27.60 7.19
N GLN A 75 9.62 -27.04 8.15
CA GLN A 75 10.69 -27.74 8.84
C GLN A 75 10.17 -28.96 9.61
N ARG A 76 9.03 -28.84 10.30
CA ARG A 76 8.37 -29.97 10.98
C ARG A 76 7.94 -31.07 10.01
N LYS A 77 7.76 -30.75 8.73
CA LYS A 77 7.45 -31.71 7.66
C LYS A 77 8.69 -32.23 6.91
N GLY A 78 9.89 -31.84 7.33
CA GLY A 78 11.15 -32.25 6.70
C GLY A 78 11.52 -31.44 5.45
N HIS A 79 10.85 -30.32 5.20
CA HIS A 79 11.20 -29.39 4.13
C HIS A 79 12.13 -28.29 4.63
N ALA A 80 12.89 -27.68 3.72
CA ALA A 80 13.69 -26.50 4.03
C ALA A 80 12.79 -25.31 4.44
N ALA A 81 13.31 -24.44 5.30
CA ALA A 81 12.64 -23.19 5.66
C ALA A 81 12.46 -22.28 4.44
N LEU A 82 11.48 -21.37 4.52
CA LEU A 82 11.31 -20.36 3.47
C LEU A 82 12.50 -19.40 3.47
N GLN A 83 12.94 -19.02 2.28
CA GLN A 83 13.93 -17.96 2.14
C GLN A 83 13.36 -16.64 2.67
N PRO A 84 14.13 -15.86 3.44
CA PRO A 84 13.66 -14.60 4.00
C PRO A 84 13.28 -13.65 2.87
N ALA A 85 11.98 -13.31 2.80
CA ALA A 85 11.49 -12.30 1.88
C ALA A 85 11.47 -10.95 2.61
N THR A 86 12.55 -10.16 2.51
CA THR A 86 12.53 -8.76 2.94
C THR A 86 11.78 -7.94 1.90
N ALA A 87 10.45 -8.00 1.93
CA ALA A 87 9.63 -7.03 1.23
C ALA A 87 9.70 -5.71 2.01
N GLN A 88 10.68 -4.87 1.69
CA GLN A 88 10.67 -3.48 2.13
C GLN A 88 9.54 -2.77 1.38
N ARG A 89 8.29 -2.90 1.86
CA ARG A 89 7.19 -2.06 1.36
C ARG A 89 7.52 -0.62 1.73
N PRO A 90 7.66 0.30 0.78
CA PRO A 90 7.67 1.71 1.13
C PRO A 90 6.30 2.03 1.74
N SER A 91 6.31 2.41 3.02
CA SER A 91 5.19 3.03 3.72
C SER A 91 4.97 4.44 3.14
N GLY A 92 4.53 4.51 1.88
CA GLY A 92 4.07 5.74 1.26
C GLY A 92 2.60 5.95 1.60
N ARG A 93 2.32 6.71 2.66
CA ARG A 93 1.07 7.49 2.67
C ARG A 93 1.15 8.46 1.49
N ARG A 94 0.31 8.25 0.49
CA ARG A 94 -0.12 9.29 -0.46
C ARG A 94 -1.62 9.46 -0.28
#